data_AF-A0A1C0SYP6-F1
#
_entry.id   AF-A0A1C0SYP6-F1
#
_cell.length_a   1.000
_cell.length_b   1.000
_cell.length_c   1.000
_cell.angle_alpha   90.00
_cell.angle_beta   90.00
_cell.angle_gamma   90.00
#
_symmetry.space_group_name_H-M   'P 1'
#
loop_
_entity.id
_entity.type
_entity.pdbx_description
1 polymer ?
#
loop_
_entity_poly.entity_id
_entity_poly.type
_entity_poly.pdbx_seq_one_letter_code
_entity_poly.pdbx_strand_id
1 'polypeptide(L)'
;MYETGPRSTTALKLRDFGEAANSRLPNWGKERGRDGGVEVADTYIMSNTNPTGWPTQALLGNNMHSGLFVIPDDGDAEGRFLYDPSGSYMNKEMGSGRALYGAEVSPEDYLPYQLRDGPNVTVRKFATTPEEETEIIRRTDENGGGGWADCTTLVSKAISGIGPFRDVEETDWPVALDRQLRGLNRHVDEATGLESLRRMLAKP
;
A
#
# COMPACT_ATOMS: atom_id res chain seq x y z
N MET A 1 14.12 31.14 47.75
CA MET A 1 13.08 31.35 46.74
C MET A 1 13.78 31.51 45.40
N TYR A 2 13.55 30.61 44.45
CA TYR A 2 13.91 30.81 43.04
C TYR A 2 12.69 30.41 42.22
N GLU A 3 12.20 31.36 41.43
CA GLU A 3 11.00 31.27 40.61
C GLU A 3 11.19 30.27 39.46
N THR A 4 10.28 29.31 39.35
CA THR A 4 10.14 28.47 38.16
C THR A 4 9.35 29.25 37.11
N GLY A 5 10.04 29.70 36.06
CA GLY A 5 9.41 30.30 34.88
C GLY A 5 8.47 29.33 34.12
N PRO A 6 7.55 29.87 33.30
CA PRO A 6 6.47 29.10 32.69
C PRO A 6 6.99 28.11 31.65
N ARG A 7 6.56 26.84 31.78
CA ARG A 7 6.86 25.77 30.82
C ARG A 7 6.23 26.08 29.46
N SER A 8 7.07 26.05 28.43
CA SER A 8 6.74 26.25 27.02
C SER A 8 5.56 25.39 26.57
N THR A 9 4.54 26.06 26.03
CA THR A 9 3.27 25.55 25.48
C THR A 9 3.43 24.71 24.20
N THR A 10 4.66 24.45 23.77
CA THR A 10 4.95 23.72 22.52
C THR A 10 4.84 22.21 22.68
N ALA A 11 5.13 21.67 23.88
CA ALA A 11 5.05 20.23 24.15
C ALA A 11 3.60 19.72 24.29
N LEU A 12 2.65 20.60 24.64
CA LEU A 12 1.23 20.25 24.71
C LEU A 12 0.60 20.12 23.31
N LYS A 13 1.03 20.96 22.34
CA LYS A 13 0.50 20.90 20.97
C LYS A 13 0.86 19.61 20.22
N LEU A 14 1.99 18.98 20.51
CA LEU A 14 2.37 17.71 19.87
C LEU A 14 1.57 16.51 20.37
N ARG A 15 1.02 16.56 21.59
CA ARG A 15 0.10 15.52 22.09
C ARG A 15 -1.29 15.62 21.45
N ASP A 16 -1.78 16.85 21.24
CA ASP A 16 -3.11 17.07 20.67
C ASP A 16 -3.21 16.62 19.20
N PHE A 17 -2.11 16.63 18.43
CA PHE A 17 -2.10 16.08 17.07
C PHE A 17 -2.14 14.54 17.04
N GLY A 18 -1.56 13.87 18.05
CA GLY A 18 -1.66 12.41 18.17
C GLY A 18 -3.06 11.94 18.57
N GLU A 19 -3.76 12.69 19.42
CA GLU A 19 -5.13 12.37 19.85
C GLU A 19 -6.20 12.73 18.80
N ALA A 20 -5.97 13.77 17.99
CA ALA A 20 -6.86 14.12 16.88
C ALA A 20 -6.79 13.12 15.71
N ALA A 21 -5.65 12.45 15.52
CA ALA A 21 -5.54 11.36 14.54
C ALA A 21 -6.25 10.08 15.03
N ASN A 22 -6.15 9.76 16.32
CA ASN A 22 -6.83 8.61 16.94
C ASN A 22 -8.35 8.75 17.05
N SER A 23 -8.89 9.97 17.09
CA SER A 23 -10.34 10.21 17.25
C SER A 23 -11.13 10.19 15.94
N ARG A 24 -10.47 10.07 14.78
CA ARG A 24 -11.10 9.96 13.46
C ARG A 24 -11.20 8.54 12.93
N LEU A 25 -10.78 7.53 13.70
CA LEU A 25 -10.96 6.12 13.36
C LEU A 25 -12.30 5.64 13.94
N PRO A 26 -13.33 5.38 13.11
CA PRO A 26 -14.54 4.73 13.62
C PRO A 26 -14.21 3.28 13.98
N ASN A 27 -14.12 2.97 15.27
CA ASN A 27 -14.26 1.63 15.86
C ASN A 27 -13.48 0.48 15.18
N TRP A 28 -12.24 0.71 14.75
CA TRP A 28 -11.35 -0.39 14.38
C TRP A 28 -10.87 -1.07 15.68
N GLY A 29 -11.31 -2.32 15.93
CA GLY A 29 -10.92 -3.08 17.13
C GLY A 29 -12.05 -3.52 18.06
N LYS A 30 -13.32 -3.58 17.62
CA LYS A 30 -14.30 -4.40 18.36
C LYS A 30 -14.03 -5.87 18.08
N GLU A 31 -13.66 -6.60 19.13
CA GLU A 31 -13.59 -8.06 19.16
C GLU A 31 -14.83 -8.66 18.46
N ARG A 32 -14.63 -9.19 17.25
CA ARG A 32 -15.59 -10.09 16.62
C ARG A 32 -15.27 -11.50 17.10
N GLY A 33 -16.32 -12.22 17.48
CA GLY A 33 -16.25 -13.48 18.21
C GLY A 33 -15.34 -14.50 17.53
N ARG A 34 -14.58 -15.24 18.35
CA ARG A 34 -13.85 -16.43 17.94
C ARG A 34 -14.84 -17.51 17.51
N ASP A 35 -15.18 -17.54 16.23
CA ASP A 35 -15.85 -18.68 15.60
C ASP A 35 -15.24 -18.96 14.21
N GLY A 36 -14.29 -19.90 14.17
CA GLY A 36 -14.07 -20.88 13.10
C GLY A 36 -14.19 -20.48 11.62
N GLY A 37 -13.56 -19.40 11.17
CA GLY A 37 -13.34 -19.09 9.76
C GLY A 37 -12.39 -17.91 9.63
N VAL A 38 -11.28 -18.06 8.90
CA VAL A 38 -10.22 -17.05 8.78
C VAL A 38 -10.81 -15.78 8.16
N GLU A 39 -10.81 -14.66 8.89
CA GLU A 39 -11.10 -13.35 8.31
C GLU A 39 -9.98 -13.03 7.32
N VAL A 40 -10.26 -13.14 6.02
CA VAL A 40 -9.27 -12.86 4.98
C VAL A 40 -9.51 -11.44 4.51
N ALA A 41 -8.50 -10.61 4.63
CA ALA A 41 -8.45 -9.35 3.95
C ALA A 41 -7.30 -9.44 2.95
N ASP A 42 -7.49 -8.88 1.76
CA ASP A 42 -6.60 -9.13 0.63
C ASP A 42 -5.68 -7.94 0.37
N THR A 43 -4.37 -8.20 0.52
CA THR A 43 -3.33 -7.27 0.07
C THR A 43 -2.98 -7.58 -1.39
N TYR A 44 -3.05 -6.54 -2.22
CA TYR A 44 -2.67 -6.61 -3.62
C TYR A 44 -1.40 -5.80 -3.83
N ILE A 45 -0.36 -6.44 -4.36
CA ILE A 45 0.86 -5.76 -4.77
C ILE A 45 0.85 -5.63 -6.29
N MET A 46 0.94 -4.40 -6.78
CA MET A 46 1.07 -4.09 -8.20
C MET A 46 2.52 -3.75 -8.52
N SER A 47 3.10 -4.47 -9.49
CA SER A 47 4.45 -4.20 -9.99
C SER A 47 4.40 -4.01 -11.51
N ASN A 48 4.81 -2.83 -11.96
CA ASN A 48 5.14 -2.54 -13.35
C ASN A 48 6.64 -2.75 -13.54
N THR A 49 6.99 -3.87 -14.17
CA THR A 49 8.39 -4.34 -14.26
C THR A 49 9.09 -3.93 -15.56
N ASN A 50 8.34 -3.34 -16.50
CA ASN A 50 8.75 -2.94 -17.86
C ASN A 50 10.12 -3.50 -18.36
N PRO A 51 10.19 -4.76 -18.81
CA PRO A 51 11.41 -5.40 -19.28
C PRO A 51 12.05 -4.77 -20.53
N THR A 52 11.42 -3.81 -21.22
CA THR A 52 11.95 -3.23 -22.47
C THR A 52 12.85 -2.00 -22.28
N GLY A 53 13.09 -1.55 -21.04
CA GLY A 53 13.83 -0.32 -20.74
C GLY A 53 15.25 -0.52 -20.22
N TRP A 54 16.22 -0.79 -21.10
CA TRP A 54 17.67 -0.77 -20.81
C TRP A 54 18.35 0.09 -21.89
N PRO A 55 19.41 0.89 -21.64
CA PRO A 55 19.71 1.79 -20.51
C PRO A 55 19.11 3.22 -20.68
N THR A 56 18.56 3.55 -21.86
CA THR A 56 18.09 4.90 -22.19
C THR A 56 16.77 5.29 -21.50
N GLN A 57 15.90 4.32 -21.21
CA GLN A 57 14.62 4.58 -20.52
C GLN A 57 14.78 4.82 -19.01
N ALA A 58 15.79 4.22 -18.36
CA ALA A 58 16.11 4.48 -16.95
C ALA A 58 16.58 5.93 -16.71
N LEU A 59 17.09 6.60 -17.76
CA LEU A 59 17.49 8.01 -17.74
C LEU A 59 16.34 8.99 -17.98
N LEU A 60 15.18 8.52 -18.46
CA LEU A 60 14.07 9.38 -18.91
C LEU A 60 12.80 9.29 -18.03
N GLY A 61 12.79 8.42 -17.02
CA GLY A 61 11.76 8.40 -15.98
C GLY A 61 10.46 7.70 -16.38
N ASN A 62 9.82 7.11 -15.36
CA ASN A 62 8.44 6.60 -15.31
C ASN A 62 8.13 5.16 -15.71
N ASN A 63 9.09 4.37 -16.19
CA ASN A 63 8.75 3.03 -16.71
C ASN A 63 8.91 1.87 -15.71
N MET A 64 9.18 2.14 -14.43
CA MET A 64 9.40 1.12 -13.40
C MET A 64 8.68 1.57 -12.14
N HIS A 65 7.63 0.84 -11.75
CA HIS A 65 6.77 1.29 -10.66
C HIS A 65 6.26 0.15 -9.79
N SER A 66 6.13 0.40 -8.50
CA SER A 66 5.45 -0.50 -7.57
C SER A 66 4.46 0.31 -6.74
N GLY A 67 3.26 -0.24 -6.56
CA GLY A 67 2.27 0.26 -5.61
C GLY A 67 1.58 -0.92 -4.93
N LEU A 68 0.84 -0.62 -3.88
CA LEU A 68 0.02 -1.64 -3.21
C LEU A 68 -1.35 -1.07 -2.90
N PHE A 69 -2.33 -1.95 -2.78
CA PHE A 69 -3.65 -1.59 -2.34
C PHE A 69 -4.28 -2.74 -1.53
N VAL A 70 -5.16 -2.38 -0.61
CA VAL A 70 -5.91 -3.30 0.22
C VAL A 70 -7.39 -3.09 -0.08
N ILE A 71 -8.10 -4.18 -0.37
CA ILE A 71 -9.54 -4.18 -0.58
C ILE A 71 -10.15 -5.17 0.41
N PRO A 72 -10.82 -4.69 1.47
CA PRO A 72 -11.47 -5.56 2.43
C PRO A 72 -12.56 -6.42 1.78
N ASP A 73 -12.57 -7.70 2.11
CA ASP A 73 -13.57 -8.65 1.60
C ASP A 73 -14.94 -8.50 2.28
N ASP A 74 -15.03 -7.79 3.40
CA ASP A 74 -16.29 -7.53 4.11
C ASP A 74 -17.20 -6.52 3.38
N GLY A 75 -16.70 -5.93 2.29
CA GLY A 75 -17.43 -4.96 1.48
C GLY A 75 -17.42 -3.55 2.05
N ASP A 76 -16.61 -3.29 3.09
CA ASP A 76 -16.42 -1.94 3.62
C ASP A 76 -15.60 -1.11 2.62
N ALA A 77 -16.29 -0.18 1.95
CA ALA A 77 -15.64 0.74 1.03
C ALA A 77 -14.71 1.71 1.78
N GLU A 78 -14.99 2.03 3.04
CA GLU A 78 -14.18 2.95 3.84
C GLU A 78 -12.86 2.32 4.31
N GLY A 79 -12.78 0.99 4.39
CA GLY A 79 -11.57 0.24 4.71
C GLY A 79 -10.60 0.07 3.54
N ARG A 80 -10.93 0.56 2.34
CA ARG A 80 -10.04 0.46 1.18
C ARG A 80 -8.84 1.39 1.30
N PHE A 81 -7.73 0.93 0.75
CA PHE A 81 -6.47 1.64 0.82
C PHE A 81 -5.67 1.49 -0.47
N LEU A 82 -4.98 2.54 -0.90
CA LEU A 82 -4.02 2.50 -2.00
C LEU A 82 -2.81 3.36 -1.67
N TYR A 83 -1.63 2.79 -1.86
CA TYR A 83 -0.36 3.46 -1.69
C TYR A 83 0.40 3.51 -3.01
N ASP A 84 0.66 4.74 -3.45
CA ASP A 84 1.42 5.05 -4.65
C ASP A 84 2.60 5.99 -4.32
N PRO A 85 3.66 5.49 -3.64
CA PRO A 85 4.66 6.30 -2.96
C PRO A 85 5.35 7.35 -3.83
N SER A 86 5.64 7.02 -5.08
CA SER A 86 6.35 7.90 -6.03
C SER A 86 5.61 8.08 -7.34
N GLY A 87 4.40 7.53 -7.48
CA GLY A 87 3.65 7.64 -8.71
C GLY A 87 2.89 8.95 -8.83
N SER A 88 2.41 9.16 -10.04
CA SER A 88 1.63 10.34 -10.42
C SER A 88 0.13 10.04 -10.46
N TYR A 89 -0.32 8.89 -9.94
CA TYR A 89 -1.74 8.59 -9.84
C TYR A 89 -2.41 9.53 -8.84
N MET A 90 -2.92 10.62 -9.36
CA MET A 90 -3.62 11.66 -8.62
C MET A 90 -5.08 11.61 -9.06
N ASN A 91 -5.85 10.63 -8.59
CA ASN A 91 -7.29 10.65 -8.87
C ASN A 91 -7.97 11.83 -8.15
N LYS A 92 -7.44 12.30 -7.00
CA LYS A 92 -7.82 13.47 -6.18
C LYS A 92 -6.65 13.94 -5.28
N GLU A 93 -6.89 14.89 -4.36
CA GLU A 93 -5.94 15.31 -3.32
C GLU A 93 -5.47 14.10 -2.50
N MET A 94 -4.24 13.64 -2.74
CA MET A 94 -3.61 12.60 -1.94
C MET A 94 -3.14 13.18 -0.61
N GLY A 95 -3.17 12.36 0.46
CA GLY A 95 -2.52 12.72 1.72
C GLY A 95 -1.01 12.92 1.54
N SER A 96 -0.33 13.52 2.52
CA SER A 96 1.12 13.78 2.48
C SER A 96 1.97 12.54 2.24
N GLY A 97 1.43 11.35 2.50
CA GLY A 97 2.06 10.07 2.27
C GLY A 97 1.91 9.49 0.86
N ARG A 98 1.21 10.15 -0.08
CA ARG A 98 0.79 9.52 -1.35
C ARG A 98 -0.01 8.22 -1.13
N ALA A 99 -0.84 8.25 -0.10
CA ALA A 99 -1.85 7.25 0.18
C ALA A 99 -3.25 7.81 -0.10
N LEU A 100 -4.15 6.92 -0.54
CA LEU A 100 -5.57 7.14 -0.72
C LEU A 100 -6.35 6.18 0.17
N TYR A 101 -7.44 6.67 0.75
CA TYR A 101 -8.27 5.96 1.70
C TYR A 101 -9.73 6.00 1.28
N GLY A 102 -10.46 4.97 1.68
CA GLY A 102 -11.92 4.91 1.63
C GLY A 102 -12.50 4.63 0.24
N ALA A 103 -13.79 4.90 0.09
CA ALA A 103 -14.60 4.42 -1.03
C ALA A 103 -14.11 4.86 -2.42
N GLU A 104 -13.27 5.89 -2.46
CA GLU A 104 -12.67 6.48 -3.66
C GLU A 104 -11.47 5.68 -4.19
N VAL A 105 -10.98 4.70 -3.43
CA VAL A 105 -9.94 3.76 -3.88
C VAL A 105 -10.53 2.79 -4.91
N SER A 106 -9.96 2.83 -6.13
CA SER A 106 -10.40 2.07 -7.28
C SER A 106 -9.21 1.40 -7.98
N PRO A 107 -8.97 0.09 -7.73
CA PRO A 107 -7.97 -0.67 -8.48
C PRO A 107 -8.26 -0.70 -9.99
N GLU A 108 -9.54 -0.64 -10.37
CA GLU A 108 -9.99 -0.60 -11.76
C GLU A 108 -9.62 0.69 -12.47
N ASP A 109 -9.41 1.80 -11.75
CA ASP A 109 -8.87 3.04 -12.30
C ASP A 109 -7.34 3.09 -12.20
N TYR A 110 -6.77 2.48 -11.16
CA TYR A 110 -5.33 2.48 -10.92
C TYR A 110 -4.56 1.62 -11.93
N LEU A 111 -5.03 0.39 -12.23
CA LEU A 111 -4.34 -0.48 -13.18
C LEU A 111 -4.25 0.14 -14.59
N PRO A 112 -5.33 0.67 -15.20
CA PRO A 112 -5.25 1.34 -16.50
C PRO A 112 -4.35 2.57 -16.49
N TYR A 113 -4.24 3.27 -15.36
CA TYR A 113 -3.28 4.37 -15.23
C TYR A 113 -1.85 3.85 -15.37
N GLN A 114 -1.48 2.82 -14.60
CA GLN A 114 -0.14 2.24 -14.60
C GLN A 114 0.22 1.56 -15.93
N LEU A 115 -0.77 1.00 -16.64
CA LEU A 115 -0.58 0.42 -17.98
C LEU A 115 -0.18 1.47 -19.05
N ARG A 116 -0.36 2.78 -18.79
CA ARG A 116 0.16 3.84 -19.67
C ARG A 116 1.68 3.93 -19.65
N ASP A 117 2.30 3.52 -18.55
CA ASP A 117 3.76 3.57 -18.34
C ASP A 117 4.48 2.30 -18.84
N GLY A 118 3.72 1.24 -19.12
CA GLY A 118 4.25 0.05 -19.78
C GLY A 118 3.28 -1.13 -19.82
N PRO A 119 3.45 -2.06 -20.79
CA PRO A 119 2.53 -3.19 -20.95
C PRO A 119 2.74 -4.32 -19.93
N ASN A 120 3.77 -4.25 -19.08
CA ASN A 120 4.18 -5.35 -18.19
C ASN A 120 3.85 -5.04 -16.73
N VAL A 121 2.56 -4.77 -16.48
CA VAL A 121 2.01 -4.60 -15.13
C VAL A 121 1.44 -5.93 -14.66
N THR A 122 1.82 -6.34 -13.46
CA THR A 122 1.24 -7.50 -12.76
C THR A 122 0.69 -7.06 -11.42
N VAL A 123 -0.50 -7.52 -11.09
CA VAL A 123 -1.10 -7.41 -9.76
C VAL A 123 -1.13 -8.82 -9.16
N ARG A 124 -0.54 -8.99 -7.98
CA ARG A 124 -0.61 -10.25 -7.21
C ARG A 124 -1.43 -10.05 -5.96
N LYS A 125 -2.38 -10.96 -5.75
CA LYS A 125 -3.25 -11.02 -4.58
C LYS A 125 -2.63 -11.93 -3.53
N PHE A 126 -2.55 -11.46 -2.29
CA PHE A 126 -2.09 -12.22 -1.15
C PHE A 126 -3.16 -12.22 -0.07
N ALA A 127 -3.42 -13.40 0.49
CA ALA A 127 -4.27 -13.53 1.66
C ALA A 127 -3.51 -12.98 2.87
N THR A 128 -4.02 -11.90 3.45
CA THR A 128 -3.51 -11.25 4.66
C THR A 128 -4.57 -11.24 5.76
N THR A 129 -4.15 -11.05 7.00
CA THR A 129 -5.08 -10.80 8.11
C THR A 129 -5.31 -9.30 8.30
N PRO A 130 -6.41 -8.87 8.96
CA PRO A 130 -6.64 -7.47 9.28
C PRO A 130 -5.48 -6.83 10.08
N GLU A 131 -4.81 -7.58 10.96
CA GLU A 131 -3.64 -7.10 11.71
C GLU A 131 -2.42 -6.89 10.80
N GLU A 132 -2.21 -7.80 9.85
CA GLU A 132 -1.12 -7.68 8.86
C GLU A 132 -1.32 -6.44 7.98
N GLU A 133 -2.55 -6.20 7.52
CA GLU A 133 -2.89 -5.01 6.74
C GLU A 133 -2.80 -3.73 7.54
N THR A 134 -3.26 -3.74 8.80
CA THR A 134 -3.11 -2.60 9.70
C THR A 134 -1.64 -2.22 9.86
N GLU A 135 -0.76 -3.21 10.01
CA GLU A 135 0.68 -2.99 10.10
C GLU A 135 1.28 -2.49 8.78
N ILE A 136 0.85 -3.02 7.62
CA ILE A 136 1.26 -2.52 6.30
C ILE A 136 0.87 -1.05 6.15
N ILE A 137 -0.40 -0.71 6.40
CA ILE A 137 -0.92 0.67 6.29
C ILE A 137 -0.16 1.60 7.24
N ARG A 138 0.03 1.21 8.51
CA ARG A 138 0.82 1.98 9.47
C ARG A 138 2.23 2.27 8.94
N ARG A 139 2.92 1.29 8.36
CA ARG A 139 4.25 1.48 7.78
C ARG A 139 4.23 2.37 6.54
N THR A 140 3.20 2.30 5.69
CA THR A 140 3.06 3.20 4.54
C THR A 140 2.87 4.66 4.98
N ASP A 141 2.10 4.89 6.05
CA ASP A 141 1.93 6.23 6.63
C ASP A 141 3.23 6.75 7.24
N GLU A 142 3.99 5.91 7.95
CA GLU A 142 5.29 6.26 8.52
C GLU A 142 6.36 6.52 7.46
N ASN A 143 6.34 5.74 6.38
CA ASN A 143 7.22 5.93 5.23
C ASN A 143 6.89 7.22 4.48
N GLY A 144 5.61 7.56 4.36
CA GLY A 144 5.13 8.70 3.60
C GLY A 144 5.35 8.55 2.09
N GLY A 145 5.36 9.68 1.38
CA GLY A 145 5.66 9.71 -0.06
C GLY A 145 7.16 9.71 -0.34
N GLY A 146 7.55 9.13 -1.46
CA GLY A 146 8.94 9.05 -1.93
C GLY A 146 9.30 10.06 -3.02
N GLY A 147 10.59 10.15 -3.32
CA GLY A 147 11.14 10.88 -4.46
C GLY A 147 10.94 10.14 -5.79
N TRP A 148 11.58 10.61 -6.86
CA TRP A 148 11.38 10.16 -8.26
C TRP A 148 11.60 8.66 -8.54
N ALA A 149 12.19 7.90 -7.61
CA ALA A 149 12.50 6.48 -7.81
C ALA A 149 12.32 5.59 -6.57
N ASP A 150 11.70 6.09 -5.50
CA ASP A 150 11.65 5.36 -4.22
C ASP A 150 10.45 4.39 -4.13
N CYS A 151 9.64 4.27 -5.18
CA CYS A 151 8.36 3.56 -5.11
C CYS A 151 8.51 2.10 -4.65
N THR A 152 9.46 1.38 -5.22
CA THR A 152 9.66 -0.04 -4.90
C THR A 152 10.31 -0.20 -3.53
N THR A 153 11.25 0.68 -3.17
CA THR A 153 11.88 0.70 -1.85
C THR A 153 10.82 0.88 -0.78
N LEU A 154 9.92 1.84 -0.94
CA LEU A 154 8.88 2.14 0.02
C LEU A 154 7.81 1.05 0.10
N VAL A 155 7.41 0.45 -1.03
CA VAL A 155 6.48 -0.71 -1.04
C VAL A 155 7.13 -1.93 -0.38
N SER A 156 8.35 -2.29 -0.78
CA SER A 156 9.04 -3.46 -0.23
C SER A 156 9.32 -3.31 1.27
N LYS A 157 9.71 -2.11 1.73
CA LYS A 157 9.84 -1.77 3.15
C LYS A 157 8.52 -1.84 3.91
N ALA A 158 7.41 -1.41 3.31
CA ALA A 158 6.09 -1.46 3.95
C ALA A 158 5.64 -2.91 4.22
N ILE A 159 5.96 -3.85 3.33
CA ILE A 159 5.48 -5.24 3.44
C ILE A 159 6.49 -6.22 4.04
N SER A 160 7.79 -5.91 3.98
CA SER A 160 8.86 -6.81 4.40
C SER A 160 8.66 -7.33 5.83
N GLY A 161 8.76 -8.65 6.01
CA GLY A 161 8.64 -9.28 7.33
C GLY A 161 7.20 -9.52 7.80
N ILE A 162 6.18 -9.13 7.04
CA ILE A 162 4.76 -9.27 7.43
C ILE A 162 4.13 -10.46 6.73
N GLY A 163 3.56 -11.40 7.49
CA GLY A 163 2.69 -12.47 6.97
C GLY A 163 3.25 -13.22 5.75
N PRO A 164 2.54 -13.22 4.60
CA PRO A 164 3.02 -13.88 3.39
C PRO A 164 4.34 -13.30 2.87
N PHE A 165 4.69 -12.06 3.22
CA PHE A 165 5.87 -11.31 2.80
C PHE A 165 7.08 -11.44 3.74
N ARG A 166 7.06 -12.39 4.69
CA ARG A 166 8.15 -12.55 5.69
C ARG A 166 9.56 -12.69 5.11
N ASP A 167 9.66 -13.20 3.89
CA ASP A 167 10.91 -13.48 3.18
C ASP A 167 11.20 -12.44 2.07
N VAL A 168 10.46 -11.32 2.05
CA VAL A 168 10.69 -10.19 1.12
C VAL A 168 11.75 -9.27 1.70
N GLU A 169 12.80 -9.02 0.93
CA GLU A 169 13.84 -8.02 1.19
C GLU A 169 13.50 -6.69 0.51
N GLU A 170 13.91 -5.59 1.14
CA GLU A 170 13.81 -4.25 0.57
C GLU A 170 14.60 -4.17 -0.75
N THR A 171 14.02 -3.52 -1.75
CA THR A 171 14.66 -3.39 -3.07
C THR A 171 14.19 -2.16 -3.81
N ASP A 172 15.10 -1.55 -4.57
CA ASP A 172 14.79 -0.40 -5.42
C ASP A 172 14.17 -0.82 -6.77
N TRP A 173 14.19 -2.11 -7.10
CA TRP A 173 13.90 -2.58 -8.45
C TRP A 173 12.57 -3.34 -8.53
N PRO A 174 11.55 -2.83 -9.24
CA PRO A 174 10.27 -3.54 -9.37
C PRO A 174 10.41 -4.96 -9.90
N VAL A 175 11.35 -5.20 -10.83
CA VAL A 175 11.64 -6.55 -11.35
C VAL A 175 12.13 -7.49 -10.24
N ALA A 176 12.96 -6.98 -9.31
CA ALA A 176 13.42 -7.77 -8.19
C ALA A 176 12.26 -8.04 -7.22
N LEU A 177 11.43 -7.04 -6.92
CA LEU A 177 10.26 -7.21 -6.07
C LEU A 177 9.27 -8.24 -6.66
N ASP A 178 8.89 -8.13 -7.94
CA ASP A 178 7.99 -9.10 -8.58
C ASP A 178 8.58 -10.52 -8.55
N ARG A 179 9.89 -10.68 -8.79
CA ARG A 179 10.56 -11.99 -8.69
C ARG A 179 10.49 -12.56 -7.28
N GLN A 180 10.72 -11.73 -6.25
CA GLN A 180 10.58 -12.14 -4.85
C GLN A 180 9.13 -12.58 -4.57
N LEU A 181 8.16 -11.73 -4.88
CA LEU A 181 6.73 -11.98 -4.66
C LEU A 181 6.22 -13.24 -5.36
N ARG A 182 6.66 -13.46 -6.61
CA ARG A 182 6.37 -14.69 -7.35
C ARG A 182 7.05 -15.90 -6.70
N GLY A 183 8.32 -15.76 -6.31
CA GLY A 183 9.12 -16.81 -5.69
C GLY A 183 8.61 -17.29 -4.33
N LEU A 184 7.84 -16.46 -3.60
CA LEU A 184 7.18 -16.85 -2.35
C LEU A 184 6.21 -18.03 -2.56
N ASN A 185 5.59 -18.14 -3.74
CA ASN A 185 4.50 -19.09 -4.02
C ASN A 185 3.36 -19.03 -2.99
N ARG A 186 3.05 -17.82 -2.51
CA ARG A 186 1.97 -17.55 -1.53
C ARG A 186 0.87 -16.62 -2.05
N HIS A 187 0.99 -16.13 -3.29
CA HIS A 187 -0.10 -15.38 -3.91
C HIS A 187 -1.25 -16.34 -4.23
N VAL A 188 -2.47 -15.87 -4.03
CA VAL A 188 -3.69 -16.66 -4.26
C VAL A 188 -4.31 -16.41 -5.63
N ASP A 189 -3.94 -15.30 -6.28
CA ASP A 189 -4.34 -14.97 -7.65
C ASP A 189 -3.39 -13.94 -8.29
N GLU A 190 -3.46 -13.78 -9.61
CA GLU A 190 -2.73 -12.76 -10.37
C GLU A 190 -3.53 -12.17 -11.54
N ALA A 191 -3.30 -10.89 -11.82
CA ALA A 191 -3.91 -10.18 -12.94
C ALA A 191 -2.88 -9.35 -13.72
N THR A 192 -2.97 -9.36 -15.05
CA THR A 192 -2.11 -8.58 -15.95
C THR A 192 -2.91 -7.59 -16.81
N GLY A 193 -4.22 -7.47 -16.55
CA GLY A 193 -5.13 -6.61 -17.29
C GLY A 193 -6.47 -6.43 -16.58
N LEU A 194 -7.29 -5.51 -17.10
CA LEU A 194 -8.53 -5.09 -16.43
C LEU A 194 -9.53 -6.24 -16.27
N GLU A 195 -9.68 -7.12 -17.26
CA GLU A 195 -10.60 -8.26 -17.15
C GLU A 195 -10.16 -9.28 -16.11
N SER A 196 -8.86 -9.61 -16.05
CA SER A 196 -8.32 -10.48 -14.99
C SER A 196 -8.42 -9.83 -13.62
N LEU A 197 -8.20 -8.52 -13.52
CA LEU A 197 -8.36 -7.78 -12.27
C LEU A 197 -9.81 -7.82 -11.78
N ARG A 198 -10.78 -7.58 -12.68
CA ARG A 198 -12.20 -7.69 -12.36
C ARG A 198 -12.59 -9.07 -11.86
N ARG A 199 -12.06 -10.13 -12.46
CA ARG A 199 -12.29 -11.51 -11.98
C ARG A 199 -11.67 -11.74 -10.61
N MET A 200 -10.47 -11.26 -10.39
CA MET A 200 -9.75 -11.38 -9.12
C MET A 200 -10.42 -10.60 -7.97
N LEU A 201 -11.06 -9.46 -8.28
CA LEU A 201 -11.83 -8.65 -7.33
C LEU A 201 -13.28 -9.13 -7.18
N ALA A 202 -13.79 -9.92 -8.12
CA ALA A 202 -15.12 -10.50 -8.01
C ALA A 202 -15.08 -11.60 -6.95
N LYS A 203 -16.00 -11.52 -5.98
CA LYS A 203 -16.17 -12.59 -4.98
C LYS A 203 -16.51 -13.92 -5.68
N PRO A 204 -15.99 -15.05 -5.18
CA PRO A 204 -16.50 -16.38 -5.56
C PRO A 204 -17.98 -16.55 -5.28
#